data_AF-A0A2G8HYP4-F1
#
_entry.id   AF-A0A2G8HYP4-F1
#
_cell.length_a   1.000
_cell.length_b   1.000
_cell.length_c   1.000
_cell.angle_alpha   90.00
_cell.angle_beta   90.00
_cell.angle_gamma   90.00
#
_symmetry.space_group_name_H-M   'P 1'
#
loop_
_entity.id
_entity.type
_entity.pdbx_description
1 polymer ?
#
loop_
_entity_poly.entity_id
_entity_poly.type
_entity_poly.pdbx_seq_one_letter_code
_entity_poly.pdbx_strand_id
1 'polypeptide(L)'
;MLLVKTFIKESPIHGKGLFADEDISEGTPIWKYSADTTSLIAAYDFINLCKQLSFKEILTYLTYSYLRNDQVWHVLDNSKYINHGENSNIAFLDNFQEIAIRDIKKGEELIENYHNCYDHNDFFNWDFCNIETKENALELLYKNWKVPHYA
;
A
#
# COMPACT_ATOMS: atom_id res chain seq x y z
N MET A 1 10.52 -4.53 2.65
CA MET A 1 11.38 -5.48 1.93
C MET A 1 10.72 -6.84 1.91
N LEU A 2 10.64 -7.45 0.73
CA LEU A 2 10.17 -8.82 0.56
C LEU A 2 11.22 -9.82 1.08
N LEU A 3 10.78 -10.86 1.76
CA LEU A 3 11.61 -11.88 2.40
C LEU A 3 11.52 -13.25 1.70
N VAL A 4 10.60 -13.39 0.76
CA VAL A 4 10.37 -14.58 -0.06
C VAL A 4 10.60 -14.26 -1.53
N LYS A 5 10.85 -15.28 -2.36
CA LYS A 5 10.97 -15.11 -3.81
C LYS A 5 9.60 -14.82 -4.40
N THR A 6 9.52 -13.77 -5.19
CA THR A 6 8.29 -13.32 -5.84
C THR A 6 8.54 -12.89 -7.26
N PHE A 7 7.51 -12.90 -8.08
CA PHE A 7 7.52 -12.29 -9.41
C PHE A 7 6.23 -11.49 -9.65
N ILE A 8 6.28 -10.56 -10.60
CA ILE A 8 5.14 -9.72 -10.97
C ILE A 8 4.57 -10.23 -12.30
N LYS A 9 3.24 -10.34 -12.38
CA LYS A 9 2.52 -10.55 -13.65
C LYS A 9 1.17 -9.83 -13.61
N GLU A 10 0.43 -9.86 -14.72
CA GLU A 10 -0.95 -9.40 -14.75
C GLU A 10 -1.79 -10.17 -13.73
N SER A 11 -2.54 -9.43 -12.92
CA SER A 11 -3.42 -9.98 -11.89
C SER A 11 -4.82 -10.20 -12.46
N PRO A 12 -5.48 -11.32 -12.13
CA PRO A 12 -6.91 -11.49 -12.40
C PRO A 12 -7.79 -10.55 -11.56
N ILE A 13 -7.26 -9.91 -10.52
CA ILE A 13 -7.98 -8.98 -9.64
C ILE A 13 -7.92 -7.58 -10.23
N HIS A 14 -6.72 -7.01 -10.33
CA HIS A 14 -6.54 -5.64 -10.78
C HIS A 14 -5.09 -5.40 -11.24
N GLY A 15 -4.92 -4.87 -12.45
CA GLY A 15 -3.61 -4.46 -12.99
C GLY A 15 -2.53 -5.53 -12.84
N LYS A 16 -1.47 -5.20 -12.12
CA LYS A 16 -0.38 -6.14 -11.79
C LYS A 16 -0.54 -6.69 -10.38
N GLY A 17 -0.15 -7.94 -10.20
CA GLY A 17 -0.10 -8.62 -8.90
C GLY A 17 1.29 -9.11 -8.57
N LEU A 18 1.54 -9.35 -7.28
CA LEU A 18 2.74 -10.00 -6.77
C LEU A 18 2.46 -11.47 -6.48
N PHE A 19 3.27 -12.38 -7.02
CA PHE A 19 3.03 -13.83 -6.95
C PHE A 19 4.21 -14.54 -6.30
N ALA A 20 3.93 -15.62 -5.56
CA ALA A 20 4.94 -16.45 -4.94
C ALA A 20 5.75 -17.23 -6.00
N ASP A 21 7.08 -17.17 -5.94
CA ASP A 21 7.98 -17.97 -6.80
C ASP A 21 8.49 -19.25 -6.11
N GLU A 22 7.98 -19.54 -4.92
CA GLU A 22 8.25 -20.74 -4.14
C GLU A 22 7.03 -21.14 -3.31
N ASP A 23 7.00 -22.38 -2.83
CA ASP A 23 6.01 -22.79 -1.83
C ASP A 23 6.35 -22.10 -0.50
N ILE A 24 5.35 -21.53 0.15
CA ILE A 24 5.48 -20.77 1.39
C ILE A 24 4.55 -21.40 2.44
N SER A 25 5.11 -21.81 3.57
CA SER A 25 4.31 -22.37 4.67
C SER A 25 3.61 -21.28 5.48
N GLU A 26 2.48 -21.62 6.08
CA GLU A 26 1.80 -20.76 7.06
C GLU A 26 2.77 -20.23 8.14
N GLY A 27 2.61 -18.96 8.50
CA GLY A 27 3.47 -18.26 9.48
C GLY A 27 4.79 -17.74 8.93
N THR A 28 5.14 -18.06 7.67
CA THR A 28 6.38 -17.57 7.05
C THR A 28 6.34 -16.05 6.87
N PRO A 29 7.38 -15.29 7.29
CA PRO A 29 7.52 -13.87 6.99
C PRO A 29 7.57 -13.61 5.47
N ILE A 30 6.66 -12.78 4.99
CA ILE A 30 6.53 -12.41 3.57
C ILE A 30 7.23 -11.10 3.31
N TRP A 31 6.98 -10.12 4.16
CA TRP A 31 7.47 -8.77 4.04
C TRP A 31 7.80 -8.20 5.41
N LYS A 32 8.83 -7.37 5.45
CA LYS A 32 9.21 -6.62 6.65
C LYS A 32 9.60 -5.21 6.29
N TYR A 33 9.19 -4.25 7.11
CA TYR A 33 9.59 -2.85 6.99
C TYR A 33 11.11 -2.72 6.90
N SER A 34 11.55 -1.91 5.95
CA SER A 34 12.92 -1.44 5.83
C SER A 34 12.90 -0.03 5.28
N ALA A 35 13.70 0.86 5.87
CA ALA A 35 13.85 2.23 5.40
C ALA A 35 14.39 2.30 3.96
N ASP A 36 15.06 1.24 3.47
CA ASP A 36 15.56 1.16 2.10
C ASP A 36 14.45 0.90 1.06
N THR A 37 13.32 0.33 1.50
CA THR A 37 12.23 -0.12 0.62
C THR A 37 10.91 0.58 0.89
N THR A 38 10.82 1.33 1.99
CA THR A 38 9.58 1.97 2.44
C THR A 38 9.91 3.23 3.21
N SER A 39 9.44 4.36 2.70
CA SER A 39 9.57 5.64 3.39
C SER A 39 8.37 5.86 4.31
N LEU A 40 8.63 6.28 5.55
CA LEU A 40 7.59 6.70 6.49
C LEU A 40 7.58 8.23 6.53
N ILE A 41 6.44 8.83 6.17
CA ILE A 41 6.28 10.28 6.07
C ILE A 41 5.09 10.66 6.95
N ALA A 42 5.22 11.69 7.79
CA ALA A 42 4.05 12.18 8.53
C ALA A 42 2.99 12.69 7.53
N ALA A 43 1.71 12.43 7.79
CA ALA A 43 0.62 12.81 6.89
C ALA A 43 0.64 14.30 6.51
N TYR A 44 0.95 15.18 7.49
CA TYR A 44 1.10 16.61 7.25
C TYR A 44 2.24 16.94 6.27
N ASP A 45 3.40 16.31 6.45
CA ASP A 45 4.58 16.54 5.60
C ASP A 45 4.34 16.01 4.18
N PHE A 46 3.66 14.87 4.05
CA PHE A 46 3.27 14.32 2.76
C PHE A 46 2.31 15.26 2.00
N ILE A 47 1.30 15.82 2.67
CA ILE A 47 0.40 16.78 2.03
C ILE A 47 1.17 18.03 1.58
N ASN A 48 2.12 18.53 2.39
CA ASN A 48 2.97 19.66 2.00
C ASN A 48 3.89 19.33 0.82
N LEU A 49 4.40 18.10 0.73
CA LEU A 49 5.11 17.61 -0.45
C LEU A 49 4.18 17.65 -1.67
N CYS A 50 2.96 17.13 -1.59
CA CYS A 50 1.99 17.13 -2.69
C CYS A 50 1.68 18.54 -3.22
N LYS A 51 1.69 19.58 -2.36
CA LYS A 51 1.53 20.98 -2.80
C LYS A 51 2.61 21.44 -3.77
N GLN A 52 3.80 20.83 -3.76
CA GLN A 52 4.91 21.18 -4.63
C GLN A 52 4.96 20.34 -5.91
N LEU A 53 4.21 19.24 -5.96
CA LEU A 53 4.20 18.29 -7.06
C LEU A 53 3.19 18.65 -8.16
N SER A 54 3.42 18.15 -9.37
CA SER A 54 2.41 18.13 -10.43
C SER A 54 1.30 17.14 -10.11
N PHE A 55 0.14 17.30 -10.77
CA PHE A 55 -0.99 16.38 -10.56
C PHE A 55 -0.62 14.91 -10.85
N LYS A 56 0.15 14.65 -11.91
CA LYS A 56 0.60 13.31 -12.28
C LYS A 56 1.53 12.69 -11.22
N GLU A 57 2.42 13.48 -10.64
CA GLU A 57 3.30 13.02 -9.56
C GLU A 57 2.50 12.68 -8.31
N ILE A 58 1.51 13.51 -7.95
CA ILE A 58 0.59 13.21 -6.85
C ILE A 58 -0.09 11.85 -7.08
N LEU A 59 -0.71 11.64 -8.24
CA LEU A 59 -1.36 10.35 -8.55
C LEU A 59 -0.39 9.16 -8.44
N THR A 60 0.87 9.34 -8.86
CA THR A 60 1.91 8.32 -8.72
C THR A 60 2.21 8.00 -7.26
N TYR A 61 2.34 9.04 -6.42
CA TYR A 61 2.51 8.84 -4.98
C TYR A 61 1.29 8.17 -4.36
N LEU A 62 0.08 8.62 -4.67
CA LEU A 62 -1.16 8.06 -4.13
C LEU A 62 -1.31 6.58 -4.48
N THR A 63 -0.85 6.14 -5.65
CA THR A 63 -0.97 4.73 -6.10
C THR A 63 -0.16 3.76 -5.23
N TYR A 64 0.92 4.24 -4.59
CA TYR A 64 1.89 3.41 -3.87
C TYR A 64 2.14 3.89 -2.44
N SER A 65 1.22 4.68 -1.89
CA SER A 65 1.30 5.18 -0.52
C SER A 65 0.02 4.85 0.23
N TYR A 66 0.18 4.41 1.47
CA TYR A 66 -0.93 3.99 2.32
C TYR A 66 -0.79 4.63 3.70
N LEU A 67 -1.88 5.06 4.30
CA LEU A 67 -1.91 5.58 5.66
C LEU A 67 -2.01 4.42 6.65
N ARG A 68 -1.05 4.37 7.58
CA ARG A 68 -1.02 3.37 8.64
C ARG A 68 -0.35 3.91 9.90
N ASN A 69 -1.02 3.79 11.03
CA ASN A 69 -0.57 4.34 12.31
C ASN A 69 -0.24 5.84 12.19
N ASP A 70 -1.12 6.61 11.53
CA ASP A 70 -0.98 8.06 11.30
C ASP A 70 0.27 8.47 10.48
N GLN A 71 0.93 7.50 9.83
CA GLN A 71 2.07 7.71 8.94
C GLN A 71 1.72 7.26 7.53
N VAL A 72 2.25 7.97 6.54
CA VAL A 72 2.15 7.60 5.13
C VAL A 72 3.32 6.68 4.81
N TRP A 73 3.00 5.45 4.47
CA TRP A 73 3.93 4.40 4.08
C TRP A 73 4.05 4.43 2.56
N HIS A 74 5.11 5.06 2.06
CA HIS A 74 5.39 5.09 0.63
C HIS A 74 6.26 3.89 0.24
N VAL A 75 5.68 2.95 -0.52
CA VAL A 75 6.29 1.66 -0.85
C VAL A 75 7.13 1.76 -2.12
N LEU A 76 8.41 1.42 -2.01
CA LEU A 76 9.39 1.58 -3.10
C LEU A 76 9.69 0.25 -3.81
N ASP A 77 9.67 -0.87 -3.07
CA ASP A 77 9.92 -2.21 -3.61
C ASP A 77 8.70 -2.81 -4.33
N ASN A 78 8.77 -4.10 -4.67
CA ASN A 78 7.72 -4.80 -5.40
C ASN A 78 6.49 -5.14 -4.54
N SER A 79 6.51 -4.93 -3.22
CA SER A 79 5.32 -5.15 -2.38
C SER A 79 4.17 -4.22 -2.71
N LYS A 80 4.43 -3.09 -3.39
CA LYS A 80 3.39 -2.20 -3.95
C LYS A 80 2.48 -2.84 -5.01
N TYR A 81 2.79 -4.08 -5.44
CA TYR A 81 1.96 -4.87 -6.34
C TYR A 81 1.15 -5.96 -5.62
N ILE A 82 1.20 -6.01 -4.29
CA ILE A 82 0.26 -6.83 -3.51
C ILE A 82 -1.12 -6.19 -3.68
N ASN A 83 -2.11 -6.99 -4.03
CA ASN A 83 -3.46 -6.51 -4.27
C ASN A 83 -4.36 -6.72 -3.05
N HIS A 84 -5.42 -5.92 -2.99
CA HIS A 84 -6.51 -6.10 -2.05
C HIS A 84 -7.39 -7.29 -2.43
N GLY A 85 -7.80 -8.08 -1.44
CA GLY A 85 -8.94 -8.98 -1.58
C GLY A 85 -9.43 -9.58 -0.25
N GLU A 86 -10.72 -9.91 -0.19
CA GLU A 86 -11.36 -10.53 0.98
C GLU A 86 -10.79 -11.92 1.31
N ASN A 87 -10.34 -12.66 0.29
CA ASN A 87 -9.68 -13.95 0.44
C ASN A 87 -8.16 -13.78 0.59
N SER A 88 -7.73 -12.89 1.49
CA SER A 88 -6.32 -12.64 1.75
C SER A 88 -5.58 -13.91 2.20
N ASN A 89 -4.33 -14.04 1.81
CA ASN A 89 -3.45 -15.13 2.23
C ASN A 89 -2.20 -14.66 2.99
N ILE A 90 -2.03 -13.34 3.11
CA ILE A 90 -1.03 -12.69 3.97
C ILE A 90 -1.71 -11.66 4.87
N ALA A 91 -1.09 -11.37 6.01
CA ALA A 91 -1.52 -10.32 6.93
C ALA A 91 -0.37 -9.81 7.80
N PHE A 92 -0.52 -8.59 8.32
CA PHE A 92 0.39 -8.05 9.34
C PHE A 92 0.33 -8.88 10.62
N LEU A 93 1.49 -9.39 11.03
CA LEU A 93 1.70 -9.98 12.35
C LEU A 93 1.85 -8.88 13.42
N ASP A 94 2.49 -7.77 13.05
CA ASP A 94 2.72 -6.61 13.91
C ASP A 94 2.80 -5.31 13.10
N ASN A 95 3.31 -4.24 13.70
CA ASN A 95 3.42 -2.94 13.03
C ASN A 95 4.42 -2.91 11.86
N PHE A 96 5.28 -3.90 11.68
CA PHE A 96 6.41 -3.82 10.75
C PHE A 96 6.61 -5.10 9.95
N GLN A 97 5.79 -6.13 10.13
CA GLN A 97 5.97 -7.42 9.46
C GLN A 97 4.65 -8.05 9.03
N GLU A 98 4.64 -8.61 7.82
CA GLU A 98 3.58 -9.45 7.30
C GLU A 98 4.02 -10.90 7.19
N ILE A 99 3.09 -11.82 7.41
CA ILE A 99 3.28 -13.26 7.35
C ILE A 99 2.21 -13.90 6.46
N ALA A 100 2.50 -15.10 5.97
CA ALA A 100 1.48 -15.98 5.40
C ALA A 100 0.52 -16.45 6.50
N ILE A 101 -0.79 -16.37 6.26
CA ILE A 101 -1.84 -16.84 7.21
C ILE A 101 -2.41 -18.21 6.85
N ARG A 102 -1.85 -18.83 5.81
CA ARG A 102 -2.05 -20.22 5.38
C ARG A 102 -0.86 -20.63 4.52
N ASP A 103 -0.77 -21.91 4.16
CA ASP A 103 0.14 -22.34 3.10
C ASP A 103 -0.22 -21.67 1.77
N ILE A 104 0.80 -21.20 1.04
CA ILE A 104 0.69 -20.55 -0.28
C ILE A 104 1.57 -21.33 -1.26
N LYS A 105 0.99 -21.80 -2.36
CA LYS A 105 1.75 -22.52 -3.41
C LYS A 105 2.46 -21.56 -4.34
N LYS A 106 3.59 -22.03 -4.89
CA LYS A 106 4.27 -21.34 -6.00
C LYS A 106 3.26 -21.01 -7.10
N GLY A 107 3.21 -19.75 -7.50
CA GLY A 107 2.34 -19.22 -8.54
C GLY A 107 1.01 -18.64 -8.04
N GLU A 108 0.67 -18.80 -6.76
CA GLU A 108 -0.44 -18.06 -6.14
C GLU A 108 -0.10 -16.57 -5.98
N GLU A 109 -1.12 -15.72 -6.08
CA GLU A 109 -1.00 -14.28 -5.82
C GLU A 109 -0.94 -14.04 -4.32
N LEU A 110 -0.04 -13.14 -3.89
CA LEU A 110 -0.04 -12.61 -2.53
C LEU A 110 -1.12 -11.54 -2.45
N ILE A 111 -2.11 -11.76 -1.59
CA ILE A 111 -3.29 -10.93 -1.45
C ILE A 111 -3.44 -10.57 0.03
N GLU A 112 -3.58 -9.28 0.30
CA GLU A 112 -3.82 -8.75 1.64
C GLU A 112 -5.22 -8.12 1.71
N ASN A 113 -5.77 -7.98 2.92
CA ASN A 113 -7.01 -7.25 3.11
C ASN A 113 -6.70 -5.82 3.59
N TYR A 114 -6.73 -4.85 2.68
CA TYR A 114 -6.45 -3.43 2.95
C TYR A 114 -7.26 -2.87 4.13
N HIS A 115 -8.51 -3.31 4.31
CA HIS A 115 -9.36 -2.87 5.43
C HIS A 115 -8.84 -3.30 6.81
N ASN A 116 -8.01 -4.36 6.85
CA ASN A 116 -7.35 -4.84 8.06
C ASN A 116 -5.90 -4.34 8.18
N CYS A 117 -5.30 -3.89 7.08
CA CYS A 117 -3.88 -3.51 7.03
C CYS A 117 -3.65 -2.02 7.29
N TYR A 118 -4.56 -1.15 6.84
CA TYR A 118 -4.39 0.30 6.80
C TYR A 118 -5.43 1.04 7.64
N ASP A 119 -5.19 2.32 7.90
CA ASP A 119 -6.05 3.13 8.74
C ASP A 119 -7.44 3.30 8.07
N HIS A 120 -8.51 3.25 8.87
CA HIS A 120 -9.90 3.38 8.40
C HIS A 120 -10.19 4.63 7.55
N ASN A 121 -9.36 5.66 7.72
CA ASN A 121 -9.47 6.95 7.08
C ASN A 121 -8.45 7.13 5.94
N ASP A 122 -7.81 6.05 5.51
CA ASP A 122 -7.05 6.04 4.27
C ASP A 122 -7.98 6.16 3.04
N PHE A 123 -7.39 6.32 1.86
CA PHE A 123 -8.08 6.21 0.57
C PHE A 123 -7.32 5.20 -0.30
N PHE A 124 -8.01 4.51 -1.19
CA PHE A 124 -7.40 3.48 -2.03
C PHE A 124 -7.54 3.79 -3.51
N ASN A 125 -6.82 3.03 -4.33
CA ASN A 125 -6.68 3.26 -5.77
C ASN A 125 -8.03 3.25 -6.51
N TRP A 126 -9.04 2.53 -6.02
CA TRP A 126 -10.39 2.53 -6.59
C TRP A 126 -11.18 3.81 -6.30
N ASP A 127 -10.78 4.60 -5.28
CA ASP A 127 -11.38 5.90 -4.96
C ASP A 127 -10.88 7.01 -5.90
N PHE A 128 -9.86 6.74 -6.72
CA PHE A 128 -9.25 7.72 -7.64
C PHE A 128 -10.19 8.20 -8.72
N CYS A 129 -11.29 7.49 -8.99
CA CYS A 129 -12.29 7.92 -9.97
C CYS A 129 -12.87 9.32 -9.66
N ASN A 130 -12.72 9.81 -8.42
CA ASN A 130 -13.18 11.13 -8.00
C ASN A 130 -12.09 12.21 -8.00
N ILE A 131 -10.87 11.90 -8.46
CA ILE A 131 -9.73 12.81 -8.43
C ILE A 131 -9.39 13.26 -9.86
N GLU A 132 -9.80 14.48 -10.23
CA GLU A 132 -9.56 15.05 -11.56
C GLU A 132 -8.49 16.15 -11.59
N THR A 133 -8.22 16.75 -10.42
CA THR A 133 -7.28 17.87 -10.28
C THR A 133 -6.39 17.70 -9.04
N LYS A 134 -5.31 18.47 -9.01
CA LYS A 134 -4.43 18.56 -7.84
C LYS A 134 -5.18 19.07 -6.61
N GLU A 135 -6.05 20.04 -6.81
CA GLU A 135 -6.85 20.66 -5.75
C GLU A 135 -7.80 19.62 -5.14
N ASN A 136 -8.49 18.80 -5.96
CA ASN A 136 -9.34 17.72 -5.46
C ASN A 136 -8.54 16.65 -4.70
N ALA A 137 -7.34 16.30 -5.19
CA ALA A 137 -6.47 15.36 -4.50
C ALA A 137 -6.09 15.88 -3.11
N LEU A 138 -5.64 17.14 -3.01
CA LEU A 138 -5.26 17.74 -1.73
C LEU A 138 -6.45 17.85 -0.77
N GLU A 139 -7.62 18.28 -1.24
CA GLU A 139 -8.83 18.35 -0.43
C GLU A 139 -9.24 16.98 0.14
N LEU A 140 -9.16 15.93 -0.69
CA LEU A 140 -9.42 14.57 -0.26
C LEU A 140 -8.45 14.12 0.85
N LEU A 141 -7.15 14.37 0.66
CA LEU A 141 -6.12 14.04 1.67
C LEU A 141 -6.39 14.75 3.00
N TYR A 142 -6.65 16.06 2.96
CA TYR A 142 -6.97 16.84 4.17
C TYR A 142 -8.20 16.29 4.90
N LYS A 143 -9.27 16.00 4.15
CA LYS A 143 -10.53 15.49 4.71
C LYS A 143 -10.37 14.09 5.31
N ASN A 144 -9.79 13.16 4.55
CA ASN A 144 -9.70 11.76 4.94
C ASN A 144 -8.68 11.59 6.07
N TRP A 145 -7.48 12.13 5.92
CA TRP A 145 -6.42 11.97 6.93
C TRP A 145 -6.60 12.89 8.15
N LYS A 146 -7.71 13.63 8.25
CA LYS A 146 -8.06 14.53 9.36
C LYS A 146 -6.95 15.52 9.71
N VAL A 147 -6.14 15.90 8.72
CA VAL A 147 -5.07 16.88 8.89
C VAL A 147 -5.71 18.27 8.89
N PRO A 148 -5.47 19.12 9.90
CA PRO A 148 -6.03 20.46 9.89
C PRO A 148 -5.55 21.28 8.69
N HIS A 149 -6.49 21.89 7.97
CA HIS A 149 -6.20 22.80 6.87
C HIS A 149 -5.93 24.20 7.42
N TYR A 150 -4.70 24.50 7.80
CA TYR A 150 -4.29 25.87 8.09
C TYR A 150 -4.02 26.58 6.76
N ALA A 151 -4.91 27.53 6.43
CA ALA A 151 -4.81 28.40 5.26
C ALA A 151 -3.62 29.37 5.38
#